data_AF-A0A956H017-F1
#
_entry.id   AF-A0A956H017-F1
#
_cell.length_a   1.000
_cell.length_b   1.000
_cell.length_c   1.000
_cell.angle_alpha   90.00
_cell.angle_beta   90.00
_cell.angle_gamma   90.00
#
_symmetry.space_group_name_H-M   'P 1'
#
loop_
_entity.id
_entity.type
_entity.pdbx_description
1 polymer ?
#
loop_
_entity_poly.entity_id
_entity_poly.type
_entity_poly.pdbx_seq_one_letter_code
_entity_poly.pdbx_strand_id
1 'polypeptide(L)' 'MGSRLERVLFTILVLALLLTHMLGFGQGDRPLLLGWIPLDLAYRLAWIGVAALAVFWMTGRLWPNRE' A
#
# COMPACT_ATOMS: atom_id res chain seq x y z
N MET A 1 -21.04 11.90 -8.95
CA MET A 1 -20.42 11.57 -10.26
C MET A 1 -18.89 11.53 -10.15
N GLY A 2 -18.32 10.55 -9.44
CA GLY A 2 -16.86 10.34 -9.33
C GLY A 2 -16.41 8.90 -9.64
N SER A 3 -17.31 8.07 -10.18
CA SER A 3 -17.25 6.61 -10.04
C SER A 3 -16.21 5.88 -10.90
N ARG A 4 -15.83 6.39 -12.07
CA ARG A 4 -14.82 5.74 -12.93
C ARG A 4 -13.40 6.13 -12.54
N LEU A 5 -13.16 7.41 -12.30
CA LEU A 5 -11.83 7.92 -11.97
C LEU A 5 -11.34 7.35 -10.63
N GLU A 6 -12.19 7.31 -9.60
CA GLU A 6 -11.84 6.72 -8.30
C GLU A 6 -11.57 5.22 -8.41
N ARG A 7 -12.32 4.48 -9.24
CA ARG A 7 -12.07 3.05 -9.48
C ARG A 7 -10.77 2.81 -10.22
N VAL A 8 -10.46 3.63 -11.23
CA VAL A 8 -9.20 3.52 -11.98
C VAL A 8 -8.02 3.82 -11.07
N LEU A 9 -8.10 4.87 -10.24
CA LEU A 9 -7.06 5.21 -9.27
C LEU A 9 -6.87 4.08 -8.25
N PHE A 10 -7.97 3.51 -7.72
CA PHE A 10 -7.90 2.38 -6.79
C PHE A 10 -7.24 1.15 -7.42
N THR A 11 -7.66 0.77 -8.64
CA THR A 11 -7.06 -0.36 -9.37
C THR A 11 -5.57 -0.14 -9.63
N ILE A 12 -5.16 1.07 -10.01
CA ILE A 12 -3.75 1.40 -10.22
C ILE A 12 -2.98 1.29 -8.90
N LEU A 13 -3.54 1.78 -7.78
CA LEU A 13 -2.92 1.71 -6.47
C LEU A 13 -2.72 0.26 -6.01
N VAL A 14 -3.72 -0.59 -6.22
CA VAL A 14 -3.68 -2.02 -5.90
C VAL A 14 -2.69 -2.77 -6.79
N LEU A 15 -2.69 -2.49 -8.10
CA LEU A 15 -1.73 -3.11 -9.03
C LEU A 15 -0.30 -2.69 -8.74
N ALA A 16 -0.09 -1.40 -8.43
CA ALA A 16 1.19 -0.90 -7.99
C ALA A 16 1.63 -1.68 -6.75
N LEU A 17 0.78 -1.75 -5.71
CA LEU A 17 0.98 -2.53 -4.48
C LEU A 17 1.49 -3.94 -4.76
N LEU A 18 0.76 -4.66 -5.60
CA LEU A 18 1.00 -6.06 -5.97
C LEU A 18 2.33 -6.22 -6.71
N LEU A 19 2.60 -5.38 -7.70
CA LEU A 19 3.83 -5.45 -8.49
C LEU A 19 5.06 -5.17 -7.64
N THR A 20 5.02 -4.14 -6.80
CA THR A 20 6.10 -3.84 -5.86
C THR A 20 6.28 -4.89 -4.77
N HIS A 21 5.21 -5.57 -4.35
CA HIS A 21 5.32 -6.69 -3.42
C HIS A 21 5.98 -7.92 -4.08
N MET A 22 5.61 -8.21 -5.33
CA MET A 22 6.18 -9.34 -6.09
C MET A 22 7.62 -9.09 -6.56
N LEU A 23 8.02 -7.84 -6.77
CA LEU A 23 9.40 -7.44 -7.05
C LEU A 23 10.31 -7.50 -5.81
N GLY A 24 9.96 -8.31 -4.81
CA GLY A 24 10.63 -8.50 -3.53
C GLY A 24 12.14 -8.31 -3.66
N PHE A 25 12.60 -7.13 -3.25
CA PHE A 25 14.01 -6.80 -3.22
C PHE A 25 14.68 -7.86 -2.36
N GLY A 26 15.59 -8.61 -2.98
CA GLY A 26 16.19 -9.81 -2.41
C GLY A 26 16.81 -9.54 -1.04
N GLN A 27 16.84 -10.59 -0.21
CA GLN A 27 17.44 -10.64 1.13
C GLN A 27 18.98 -10.48 1.11
N GLY A 28 19.52 -9.52 0.35
CA GLY A 28 20.90 -9.07 0.45
C GLY A 28 21.10 -8.18 1.68
N ASP A 29 22.36 -7.88 2.01
CA ASP A 29 22.81 -7.14 3.20
C ASP A 29 21.78 -6.12 3.68
N ARG A 30 21.43 -6.19 4.98
CA ARG A 30 20.31 -5.45 5.58
C ARG A 30 20.79 -4.10 6.11
N PRO A 31 20.81 -3.02 5.31
CA PRO A 31 21.14 -1.70 5.83
C PRO A 31 20.11 -1.33 6.90
N LEU A 32 20.60 -0.72 7.98
CA LEU A 32 19.75 -0.18 9.03
C LEU A 32 19.32 1.23 8.63
N LEU A 33 18.02 1.49 8.62
CA LEU A 33 17.44 2.80 8.48
C LEU A 33 17.69 3.58 9.79
N LEU A 34 18.46 4.66 9.68
CA LEU A 34 18.93 5.49 10.80
C LEU A 34 19.72 4.74 11.89
N GLY A 35 20.16 3.50 11.64
CA GLY A 35 20.86 2.66 12.63
C GLY A 35 19.94 1.89 13.59
N TRP A 36 18.62 2.00 13.46
CA TRP A 36 17.66 1.44 14.44
C TRP A 36 16.75 0.36 13.85
N ILE A 37 16.28 0.52 12.60
CA ILE A 37 15.29 -0.38 12.00
C ILE A 37 15.85 -0.98 10.71
N PRO A 38 15.81 -2.30 10.49
CA PRO A 38 16.18 -2.88 9.20
C PRO A 38 15.36 -2.26 8.08
N LEU A 39 16.01 -1.84 7.00
CA LEU A 39 15.34 -1.15 5.90
C LEU A 39 14.24 -2.02 5.25
N ASP A 40 14.43 -3.34 5.23
CA ASP A 40 13.41 -4.32 4.83
C ASP A 40 12.17 -4.28 5.73
N LEU A 41 12.35 -4.16 7.05
CA LEU A 41 11.25 -4.05 8.00
C LEU A 41 10.50 -2.73 7.83
N ALA A 42 11.22 -1.62 7.68
CA ALA A 42 10.61 -0.32 7.42
C ALA A 42 9.82 -0.31 6.10
N TYR A 43 10.36 -0.92 5.05
CA TYR A 43 9.68 -1.08 3.76
C TYR A 43 8.38 -1.89 3.91
N ARG A 44 8.43 -3.02 4.64
CA ARG A 44 7.24 -3.84 4.92
C ARG A 44 6.19 -3.06 5.72
N LEU A 45 6.61 -2.32 6.75
CA LEU A 45 5.70 -1.51 7.57
C LEU A 45 5.05 -0.37 6.77
N ALA A 46 5.84 0.30 5.93
CA ALA A 46 5.31 1.29 4.98
C ALA A 46 4.28 0.65 4.05
N TRP A 47 4.55 -0.56 3.55
CA TRP A 47 3.60 -1.29 2.72
C TRP A 47 2.29 -1.62 3.42
N ILE A 48 2.38 -2.16 4.64
CA ILE A 48 1.21 -2.46 5.46
C ILE A 48 0.38 -1.19 5.71
N GLY A 49 1.05 -0.07 5.98
CA GLY A 49 0.41 1.23 6.15
C GLY A 49 -0.33 1.70 4.89
N VAL A 50 0.30 1.61 3.72
CA VAL A 50 -0.34 1.99 2.44
C VAL A 50 -1.52 1.06 2.13
N ALA A 51 -1.40 -0.24 2.39
CA ALA A 51 -2.49 -1.20 2.22
C ALA A 51 -3.69 -0.87 3.14
N ALA A 52 -3.42 -0.59 4.41
CA ALA A 52 -4.45 -0.21 5.38
C ALA A 52 -5.14 1.11 4.99
N LEU A 53 -4.38 2.08 4.49
CA LEU A 53 -4.93 3.34 3.99
C LEU A 53 -5.83 3.12 2.77
N ALA A 54 -5.43 2.25 1.84
CA ALA A 54 -6.24 1.91 0.67
C ALA A 54 -7.58 1.26 1.07
N VAL A 55 -7.56 0.34 2.03
CA VAL A 55 -8.78 -0.27 2.59
C VAL A 55 -9.64 0.78 3.30
N PHE A 56 -9.05 1.60 4.17
CA PHE A 56 -9.76 2.66 4.88
C PHE A 56 -10.43 3.64 3.91
N TRP A 57 -9.73 4.03 2.85
CA TRP A 57 -10.27 4.90 1.81
C TRP A 57 -11.44 4.22 1.07
N MET A 58 -11.31 2.94 0.75
CA MET A 58 -12.38 2.15 0.14
C MET A 58 -13.62 2.09 1.05
N THR A 59 -13.44 1.78 2.33
CA THR A 59 -14.55 1.63 3.29
C THR A 59 -15.21 2.96 3.64
N GLY A 60 -14.43 4.03 3.86
CA GLY A 60 -14.96 5.32 4.31
C GLY A 60 -15.56 6.19 3.20
N ARG A 61 -15.02 6.13 1.98
CA ARG A 61 -15.41 7.04 0.89
C ARG A 61 -16.09 6.33 -0.28
N LEU A 62 -15.68 5.11 -0.62
CA LEU A 62 -16.20 4.39 -1.78
C LEU A 62 -17.46 3.58 -1.44
N TRP A 63 -17.64 3.24 -0.16
CA TRP A 63 -18.79 2.50 0.35
C TRP A 63 -19.45 3.18 1.57
N PRO A 64 -19.89 4.44 1.47
CA PRO A 64 -20.65 5.03 2.57
C PRO A 64 -21.93 4.22 2.75
N ASN A 65 -22.18 3.79 3.99
CA ASN A 65 -23.37 3.03 4.41
C ASN A 65 -24.61 3.52 3.67
N ARG A 66 -25.09 2.70 2.74
CA ARG A 66 -26.46 2.81 2.21
C ARG A 66 -27.32 1.98 3.15
N GLU A 67 -27.65 2.57 4.29
CA GLU A 67 -28.86 2.21 5.01
C GLU A 67 -30.02 3.03 4.44
#